data_AF-K1QJU4-F1
#
_entry.id   AF-K1QJU4-F1
#
_cell.length_a   1.000
_cell.length_b   1.000
_cell.length_c   1.000
_cell.angle_alpha   90.00
_cell.angle_beta   90.00
_cell.angle_gamma   90.00
#
_symmetry.space_group_name_H-M   'P 1'
#
loop_
_entity.id
_entity.type
_entity.pdbx_description
1 polymer ?
#
loop_
_entity_poly.entity_id
_entity_poly.type
_entity_poly.pdbx_seq_one_letter_code
_entity_poly.pdbx_strand_id
1 'polypeptide(L)'
;MLKSSAEGVISGDQVKITVNNSKHIEDNQNQFESHATSVNSYKQVKESLIEILRLPTISSASHNVYAYRFAGSDGMVHEGSEDDGEHGAGRTLLSAMSDRTR
;
A
#
# COMPACT_ATOMS: atom_id res chain seq x y z
N MET A 1 -24.94 30.01 -13.16
CA MET A 1 -24.68 29.83 -14.61
C MET A 1 -23.22 29.42 -14.75
N LEU A 2 -22.98 28.31 -15.45
CA LEU A 2 -21.72 27.59 -15.59
C LEU A 2 -20.57 28.44 -16.14
N LYS A 3 -19.35 28.19 -15.66
CA LYS A 3 -18.21 27.86 -16.55
C LYS A 3 -17.32 26.81 -15.88
N SER A 4 -17.31 25.64 -16.52
CA SER A 4 -16.32 24.59 -16.38
C SER A 4 -15.00 25.05 -17.01
N SER A 5 -13.88 24.65 -16.43
CA SER A 5 -12.69 24.27 -17.20
C SER A 5 -11.91 23.26 -16.37
N ALA A 6 -12.17 21.98 -16.63
CA ALA A 6 -11.14 20.96 -16.46
C ALA A 6 -9.93 21.37 -17.31
N GLU A 7 -8.71 21.13 -16.84
CA GLU A 7 -7.59 20.52 -17.57
C GLU A 7 -6.45 20.27 -16.57
N GLY A 8 -6.42 19.06 -16.01
CA GLY A 8 -5.26 18.48 -15.38
C GLY A 8 -5.04 17.12 -16.03
N VAL A 9 -4.30 17.11 -17.14
CA VAL A 9 -3.91 15.88 -17.83
C VAL A 9 -2.98 15.10 -16.91
N ILE A 10 -3.51 14.08 -16.23
CA ILE A 10 -2.67 13.04 -15.61
C ILE A 10 -2.62 11.89 -16.62
N SER A 11 -1.81 12.08 -17.66
CA SER A 11 -1.39 10.99 -18.54
C SER A 11 -0.12 10.38 -17.95
N GLY A 12 -0.30 9.22 -17.34
CA GLY A 12 0.77 8.35 -16.88
C GLY A 12 0.06 7.10 -16.39
N ASP A 13 0.27 5.98 -17.09
CA ASP A 13 -0.25 4.63 -16.82
C ASP A 13 -1.19 4.55 -15.62
N GLN A 14 -2.48 4.33 -15.86
CA GLN A 14 -3.37 3.88 -14.79
C GLN A 14 -2.71 2.65 -14.17
N VAL A 15 -2.26 2.77 -12.92
CA VAL A 15 -1.79 1.62 -12.17
C VAL A 15 -3.03 0.76 -12.03
N LYS A 16 -3.10 -0.33 -12.79
CA LYS A 16 -4.15 -1.32 -12.63
C LYS A 16 -3.83 -2.06 -11.33
N ILE A 17 -4.19 -1.47 -10.20
CA ILE A 17 -3.99 -2.07 -8.90
C ILE A 17 -4.94 -3.25 -8.77
N THR A 18 -4.42 -4.45 -9.00
CA THR A 18 -5.07 -5.66 -8.49
C THR A 18 -4.74 -5.72 -7.00
N VAL A 19 -5.63 -5.19 -6.17
CA VAL A 19 -5.56 -5.40 -4.73
C VAL A 19 -6.09 -6.80 -4.44
N ASN A 20 -5.25 -7.66 -3.89
CA ASN A 20 -5.73 -8.91 -3.32
C ASN A 20 -6.16 -8.65 -1.87
N ASN A 21 -7.47 -8.75 -1.60
CA ASN A 21 -8.00 -8.64 -0.24
C ASN A 21 -7.89 -10.00 0.45
N SER A 22 -7.43 -10.01 1.71
CA SER A 22 -7.51 -11.20 2.56
C SER A 22 -8.87 -11.31 3.27
N LYS A 23 -9.16 -12.50 3.79
CA LYS A 23 -10.28 -12.69 4.73
C LYS A 23 -10.08 -11.77 5.95
N HIS A 24 -11.16 -11.13 6.42
CA HIS A 24 -11.17 -10.37 7.66
C HIS A 24 -10.72 -11.25 8.83
N ILE A 25 -9.81 -10.71 9.65
CA ILE A 25 -9.38 -11.31 10.91
C ILE A 25 -9.90 -10.43 12.03
N GLU A 26 -10.61 -11.04 12.97
CA GLU A 26 -11.03 -10.38 14.22
C GLU A 26 -10.14 -10.90 15.35
N ASP A 27 -9.56 -9.98 16.12
CA ASP A 27 -8.84 -10.31 17.35
C ASP A 27 -9.11 -9.22 18.39
N ASN A 28 -9.57 -9.62 19.58
CA ASN A 28 -9.86 -8.70 20.69
C ASN A 28 -10.70 -7.47 20.31
N GLN A 29 -11.73 -7.64 19.47
CA GLN A 29 -12.60 -6.57 18.92
C GLN A 29 -11.96 -5.67 17.86
N ASN A 30 -10.67 -5.84 17.56
CA ASN A 30 -10.04 -5.21 16.41
C ASN A 30 -10.34 -5.99 15.14
N GLN A 31 -10.53 -5.25 14.05
CA GLN A 31 -10.70 -5.81 12.70
C GLN A 31 -9.49 -5.46 11.86
N PHE A 32 -8.89 -6.48 11.24
CA PHE A 32 -7.75 -6.33 10.35
C PHE A 32 -8.15 -6.73 8.94
N GLU A 33 -7.88 -5.85 7.98
CA GLU A 33 -7.98 -6.11 6.55
C GLU A 33 -6.60 -5.88 5.92
N SER A 34 -6.18 -6.76 5.00
CA SER A 34 -4.91 -6.61 4.29
C SER A 34 -5.14 -6.42 2.80
N HIS A 35 -4.32 -5.54 2.24
CA HIS A 35 -4.31 -5.17 0.83
C HIS A 35 -2.87 -5.25 0.32
N ALA A 36 -2.68 -5.90 -0.82
CA ALA A 36 -1.35 -6.02 -1.41
C ALA A 36 -1.40 -5.80 -2.93
N THR A 37 -0.34 -5.21 -3.46
CA THR A 37 -0.13 -5.04 -4.89
C THR A 37 1.35 -5.23 -5.24
N SER A 38 1.63 -5.60 -6.50
CA SER A 38 3.00 -5.78 -6.98
C SER A 38 3.62 -4.45 -7.37
N VAL A 39 4.85 -4.23 -6.96
CA VAL A 39 5.63 -3.03 -7.27
C VAL A 39 7.05 -3.41 -7.67
N ASN A 40 7.68 -2.61 -8.53
CA ASN A 40 9.06 -2.83 -8.99
C ASN A 40 9.96 -1.58 -8.83
N SER A 41 9.42 -0.49 -8.28
CA SER A 41 10.13 0.77 -8.15
C SER A 41 9.52 1.64 -7.05
N TYR A 42 10.31 2.59 -6.53
CA TYR A 42 9.82 3.60 -5.59
C TYR A 42 8.68 4.44 -6.15
N LYS A 43 8.69 4.71 -7.46
CA LYS A 43 7.61 5.43 -8.13
C LYS A 43 6.30 4.65 -8.00
N GLN A 44 6.30 3.36 -8.33
CA GLN A 44 5.13 2.51 -8.16
C GLN A 44 4.70 2.37 -6.71
N VAL A 45 5.63 2.22 -5.75
CA VAL A 45 5.30 2.24 -4.32
C VAL A 45 4.52 3.49 -3.95
N LYS A 46 5.02 4.67 -4.34
CA LYS A 46 4.38 5.96 -4.02
C LYS A 46 3.01 6.10 -4.68
N GLU A 47 2.90 5.77 -5.96
CA GLU A 47 1.63 5.84 -6.71
C GLU A 47 0.59 4.87 -6.12
N SER A 48 0.99 3.62 -5.85
CA SER A 48 0.11 2.64 -5.22
C SER A 48 -0.34 3.06 -3.82
N LEU A 49 0.55 3.60 -2.98
CA LEU A 49 0.16 4.09 -1.65
C LEU A 49 -0.85 5.24 -1.74
N ILE A 50 -0.66 6.19 -2.66
CA ILE A 50 -1.60 7.30 -2.85
C ILE A 50 -2.99 6.79 -3.25
N GLU A 51 -3.07 5.81 -4.14
CA GLU A 51 -4.34 5.27 -4.62
C GLU A 51 -5.01 4.38 -3.57
N ILE A 52 -4.27 3.47 -2.94
CA ILE A 52 -4.78 2.52 -1.94
C ILE A 52 -5.27 3.26 -0.70
N LEU A 53 -4.49 4.20 -0.15
CA LEU A 53 -4.86 4.93 1.07
C LEU A 53 -6.06 5.88 0.87
N ARG A 54 -6.50 6.11 -0.37
CA ARG A 54 -7.72 6.87 -0.69
C ARG A 54 -8.97 6.00 -0.77
N LEU A 55 -8.84 4.68 -0.77
CA LEU A 55 -10.00 3.79 -0.81
C LEU A 55 -10.81 3.96 0.49
N PRO A 56 -12.15 4.08 0.41
CA PRO A 56 -12.98 4.44 1.57
C PRO A 56 -12.73 3.56 2.80
N THR A 57 -12.67 2.23 2.62
CA THR A 57 -12.48 1.27 3.72
C THR A 57 -11.11 1.44 4.41
N ILE A 58 -10.06 1.68 3.64
CA ILE A 58 -8.68 1.86 4.11
C ILE A 58 -8.53 3.21 4.79
N SER A 59 -8.97 4.29 4.13
CA SER A 59 -8.89 5.65 4.67
C SER A 59 -9.65 5.82 5.99
N SER A 60 -10.66 4.98 6.24
CA SER A 60 -11.46 4.99 7.47
C SER A 60 -10.89 4.14 8.61
N ALA A 61 -9.85 3.34 8.35
CA ALA A 61 -9.23 2.53 9.39
C ALA A 61 -8.54 3.41 10.46
N SER A 62 -8.53 2.95 11.71
CA SER A 62 -7.85 3.67 12.80
C SER A 62 -6.35 3.81 12.57
N HIS A 63 -5.75 2.79 11.94
CA HIS A 63 -4.33 2.72 11.60
C HIS A 63 -4.15 2.04 10.25
N ASN A 64 -3.32 2.60 9.39
CA ASN A 64 -2.97 2.15 8.05
C ASN A 64 -1.48 1.80 7.98
N VAL A 65 -1.12 0.72 8.66
CA VAL A 65 0.23 0.16 8.68
C VAL A 65 0.58 -0.39 7.29
N TYR A 66 1.77 -0.10 6.78
CA TYR A 66 2.23 -0.67 5.52
C TYR A 66 3.71 -1.00 5.51
N ALA A 67 4.08 -1.87 4.58
CA ALA A 67 5.46 -2.16 4.23
C ALA A 67 5.58 -2.45 2.74
N TYR A 68 6.77 -2.23 2.17
CA TYR A 68 7.07 -2.56 0.79
C TYR A 68 8.46 -3.22 0.69
N ARG A 69 8.61 -4.06 -0.34
CA ARG A 69 9.87 -4.68 -0.73
C ARG A 69 9.85 -4.94 -2.24
N PHE A 70 10.90 -4.54 -2.96
CA PHE A 70 11.07 -4.86 -4.37
C PHE A 70 12.55 -4.98 -4.73
N ALA A 71 12.85 -5.74 -5.80
CA ALA A 71 14.18 -5.78 -6.39
C ALA A 71 14.29 -4.68 -7.46
N GLY A 72 15.28 -3.80 -7.30
CA GLY A 72 15.61 -2.78 -8.27
C GLY A 72 16.26 -3.38 -9.52
N SER A 73 16.31 -2.59 -10.60
CA SER A 73 17.00 -2.97 -11.83
C SER A 73 18.52 -3.13 -11.64
N ASP A 74 19.06 -2.56 -10.57
CA ASP A 74 20.45 -2.71 -10.12
C ASP A 74 20.70 -4.03 -9.35
N GLY A 75 19.65 -4.83 -9.14
CA GLY A 75 19.71 -6.08 -8.37
C GLY A 75 19.69 -5.86 -6.85
N MET A 76 19.57 -4.62 -6.37
CA MET A 76 19.45 -4.34 -4.94
C MET A 76 18.01 -4.53 -4.47
N VAL A 77 17.85 -4.96 -3.21
CA VAL A 77 16.54 -4.99 -2.56
C VAL A 77 16.28 -3.64 -1.91
N HIS A 78 15.15 -3.05 -2.26
CA HIS A 78 14.64 -1.81 -1.67
C HIS A 78 13.44 -2.13 -0.81
N GLU A 79 13.45 -1.65 0.43
CA GLU A 79 12.40 -1.94 1.40
C GLU A 79 12.17 -0.79 2.38
N GLY A 80 11.00 -0.78 2.97
CA GLY A 80 10.62 0.17 4.01
C GLY A 80 9.28 -0.19 4.63
N SER A 81 8.96 0.47 5.75
CA SER A 81 7.72 0.27 6.50
C SER A 81 7.29 1.54 7.21
N GLU A 82 5.99 1.65 7.49
CA GLU A 82 5.35 2.69 8.29
C GLU A 82 4.43 2.04 9.32
N ASP A 83 4.53 2.49 10.55
CA ASP A 83 3.83 1.94 11.71
C ASP A 83 2.47 2.62 11.91
N ASP A 84 2.28 3.85 11.41
CA ASP A 84 1.06 4.65 11.61
C ASP A 84 0.58 4.71 13.08
N GLY A 85 1.53 4.81 14.01
CA GLY A 85 1.26 4.83 15.45
C GLY A 85 1.22 3.46 16.14
N GLU A 86 1.15 2.36 15.39
CA GLU A 86 1.19 0.98 15.91
C GLU A 86 2.63 0.49 16.03
N HIS A 87 3.23 0.69 17.21
CA HIS A 87 4.66 0.47 17.42
C HIS A 87 5.15 -0.92 16.99
N GLY A 88 6.00 -0.95 15.96
CA GLY A 88 6.62 -2.17 15.44
C GLY A 88 5.77 -2.97 14.45
N ALA A 89 4.54 -2.55 14.15
CA ALA A 89 3.64 -3.27 13.25
C ALA A 89 4.17 -3.28 11.81
N GLY A 90 4.67 -2.15 11.29
CA GLY A 90 5.21 -2.05 9.94
C GLY A 90 6.47 -2.90 9.75
N ARG A 91 7.35 -2.90 10.76
CA ARG A 91 8.54 -3.77 10.76
C ARG A 91 8.17 -5.26 10.79
N THR A 92 7.12 -5.62 11.53
CA THR A 92 6.61 -6.99 11.59
C THR A 92 6.06 -7.43 10.24
N LEU A 93 5.29 -6.56 9.56
CA LEU A 93 4.84 -6.81 8.19
C LEU A 93 6.00 -7.00 7.22
N LEU A 94 7.04 -6.15 7.31
CA LEU A 94 8.21 -6.27 6.45
C LEU A 94 8.97 -7.59 6.66
N SER A 95 9.11 -8.04 7.92
CA SER A 95 9.72 -9.33 8.22
C SER A 95 8.92 -10.49 7.60
N ALA A 96 7.59 -10.48 7.76
CA ALA A 96 6.72 -11.52 7.24
C ALA A 96 6.78 -11.66 5.70
N MET A 97 7.04 -10.56 4.97
CA MET A 97 7.26 -10.59 3.52
C MET A 97 8.56 -11.31 3.13
N SER A 98 9.58 -11.29 3.99
CA SER A 98 10.89 -11.89 3.74
C SER A 98 10.87 -13.40 3.99
N ASP A 99 10.08 -13.84 4.96
CA ASP A 99 9.98 -15.24 5.37
C ASP A 99 9.25 -16.10 4.32
N ARG A 100 8.43 -15.51 3.45
CA ARG A 100 7.72 -16.21 2.37
C ARG A 100 8.57 -16.52 1.13
N THR A 101 9.84 -16.09 1.12
CA THR A 101 10.82 -16.40 0.06
C THR A 101 11.82 -17.51 0.46
N ARG A 102 11.61 -18.19 1.60
CA ARG A 102 12.41 -19.34 2.04
C ARG A 102 11.67 -20.66 1.92
#